data_AF-A0A1F5T0X8-F1
#
_entry.id   AF-A0A1F5T0X8-F1
#
_cell.length_a   1.000
_cell.length_b   1.000
_cell.length_c   1.000
_cell.angle_alpha   90.00
_cell.angle_beta   90.00
_cell.angle_gamma   90.00
#
_symmetry.space_group_name_H-M   'P 1'
#
loop_
_entity.id
_entity.type
_entity.pdbx_description
1 polymer ?
#
loop_
_entity_poly.entity_id
_entity_poly.type
_entity_poly.pdbx_seq_one_letter_code
_entity_poly.pdbx_strand_id
1 'polypeptide(L)'
;MDLTALRVKIVALRGERHRLEDKLMAKPGEMLSGPLVERYAPCGKPNCRCKKKGSKGHGPYYYAQIKIKGAYTNIYLGRNQELIEQARRYSEYIKDLARLRQINKEIDKLLEKLNRSKLRKKVK
;
A
#
# COMPACT_ATOMS: atom_id res chain seq x y z
N MET A 1 -14.18 16.51 25.19
CA MET A 1 -13.32 15.58 24.42
C MET A 1 -13.08 14.35 25.28
N ASP A 2 -13.44 13.16 24.80
CA ASP A 2 -13.25 11.92 25.56
C ASP A 2 -11.77 11.47 25.51
N LEU A 3 -11.06 11.68 26.62
CA LEU A 3 -9.64 11.32 26.75
C LEU A 3 -9.43 9.80 26.85
N THR A 4 -10.44 9.05 27.26
CA THR A 4 -10.39 7.59 27.36
C THR A 4 -10.46 6.99 25.96
N ALA A 5 -11.39 7.45 25.13
CA ALA A 5 -11.48 7.02 23.73
C ALA A 5 -10.19 7.28 22.94
N LEU A 6 -9.53 8.43 23.16
CA LEU A 6 -8.25 8.73 22.51
C LEU A 6 -7.14 7.75 22.92
N ARG A 7 -7.04 7.41 24.20
CA ARG A 7 -6.04 6.45 24.71
C ARG A 7 -6.28 5.05 24.15
N VAL A 8 -7.54 4.59 24.16
CA VAL A 8 -7.94 3.30 23.58
C VAL A 8 -7.54 3.23 22.10
N LYS A 9 -7.80 4.30 21.33
CA LYS A 9 -7.41 4.37 19.92
C LYS A 9 -5.89 4.30 19.72
N ILE A 10 -5.12 5.00 20.55
CA ILE A 10 -3.64 4.93 20.49
C ILE A 10 -3.14 3.51 20.78
N VAL A 11 -3.71 2.82 21.77
CA VAL A 11 -3.34 1.43 22.09
C VAL A 11 -3.64 0.50 20.90
N ALA A 12 -4.81 0.63 20.27
CA ALA A 12 -5.16 -0.16 19.09
C ALA A 12 -4.19 0.09 17.92
N LEU A 13 -3.87 1.35 17.63
CA LEU A 13 -2.92 1.73 16.60
C LEU A 13 -1.50 1.21 16.89
N ARG A 14 -1.05 1.22 18.14
CA ARG A 14 0.24 0.62 18.53
C ARG A 14 0.27 -0.89 18.29
N GLY A 15 -0.82 -1.60 18.58
CA GLY A 15 -0.93 -3.02 18.31
C GLY A 15 -0.96 -3.35 16.81
N GLU A 16 -1.60 -2.52 15.98
CA GLU A 16 -1.51 -2.64 14.52
C GLU A 16 -0.11 -2.33 14.00
N ARG A 17 0.52 -1.27 14.52
CA ARG A 17 1.91 -0.89 14.20
C ARG A 17 2.87 -2.04 14.42
N HIS A 18 2.83 -2.63 15.62
CA HIS A 18 3.72 -3.73 16.00
C HIS A 18 3.58 -4.93 15.05
N ARG A 19 2.34 -5.33 14.74
CA ARG A 19 2.08 -6.42 13.78
C ARG A 19 2.62 -6.12 12.38
N LEU A 20 2.55 -4.86 11.93
CA LEU A 20 3.11 -4.47 10.64
C LEU A 20 4.65 -4.46 10.67
N GLU A 21 5.25 -4.00 11.75
CA GLU A 21 6.71 -4.06 11.96
C GLU A 21 7.19 -5.51 11.91
N ASP A 22 6.53 -6.43 12.63
CA ASP A 22 6.85 -7.86 12.62
C ASP A 22 6.73 -8.46 11.21
N LYS A 23 5.65 -8.12 10.49
CA LYS A 23 5.45 -8.57 9.10
C LYS A 23 6.53 -8.04 8.16
N LEU A 24 6.95 -6.78 8.32
CA LEU A 24 7.99 -6.15 7.49
C LEU A 24 9.39 -6.67 7.81
N MET A 25 9.64 -7.10 9.05
CA MET A 25 10.90 -7.69 9.51
C MET A 25 11.03 -9.17 9.17
N ALA A 26 9.91 -9.89 9.02
CA ALA A 26 9.92 -11.27 8.55
C ALA A 26 10.64 -11.32 7.18
N LYS A 27 11.66 -12.16 7.06
CA LYS A 27 12.51 -12.28 5.87
C LYS A 27 11.61 -12.54 4.64
N PRO A 28 11.37 -11.54 3.78
CA PRO A 28 10.53 -11.77 2.63
C PRO A 28 11.26 -12.67 1.64
N GLY A 29 10.53 -13.50 0.90
CA GLY A 29 11.08 -14.13 -0.31
C GLY A 29 11.52 -13.07 -1.32
N GLU A 30 12.24 -13.47 -2.35
CA GLU A 30 12.77 -12.55 -3.36
C GLU A 30 11.71 -11.59 -3.90
N MET A 31 12.09 -10.33 -4.12
CA MET A 31 11.20 -9.26 -4.58
C MET A 31 11.77 -8.60 -5.82
N LEU A 32 10.88 -8.26 -6.75
CA LEU A 32 11.22 -7.44 -7.90
C LEU A 32 11.04 -5.97 -7.50
N SER A 33 12.02 -5.11 -7.80
CA SER A 33 12.04 -3.71 -7.38
C SER A 33 11.03 -2.83 -8.15
N GLY A 34 9.74 -3.10 -7.96
CA GLY A 34 8.64 -2.33 -8.53
C GLY A 34 7.29 -3.00 -8.28
N PRO A 35 6.22 -2.23 -8.00
CA PRO A 35 4.91 -2.81 -7.76
C PRO A 35 4.36 -3.50 -9.01
N LEU A 36 3.62 -4.59 -8.78
CA LEU A 36 2.80 -5.26 -9.78
C LEU A 36 1.68 -4.33 -10.26
N VAL A 37 1.54 -4.23 -11.58
CA VAL A 37 0.49 -3.49 -12.27
C VAL A 37 -0.28 -4.45 -13.17
N GLU A 38 -1.59 -4.50 -12.99
CA GLU A 38 -2.50 -5.24 -13.86
C GLU A 38 -3.07 -4.31 -14.93
N ARG A 39 -3.06 -4.77 -16.18
CA ARG A 39 -3.69 -4.06 -17.29
C ARG A 39 -4.69 -4.95 -17.99
N TYR A 40 -5.78 -4.33 -18.43
CA TYR A 40 -6.76 -4.94 -19.29
C TYR A 40 -6.92 -4.09 -20.54
N ALA A 41 -6.95 -4.72 -21.72
CA ALA A 41 -6.98 -4.03 -23.00
C ALA A 41 -7.84 -4.80 -24.03
N PRO A 42 -8.53 -4.12 -24.96
CA PRO A 42 -9.25 -4.79 -26.03
C PRO A 42 -8.26 -5.54 -26.93
N CYS A 43 -8.64 -6.72 -27.43
CA CYS A 43 -7.82 -7.47 -28.39
C CYS A 43 -8.17 -7.13 -29.84
N GLY A 44 -7.34 -7.60 -30.78
CA GLY A 44 -7.56 -7.37 -32.22
C GLY A 44 -8.79 -8.07 -32.80
N LYS A 45 -9.25 -9.18 -32.20
CA LYS A 45 -10.30 -10.03 -32.80
C LYS A 45 -11.63 -9.27 -32.99
N PRO A 46 -12.19 -9.19 -34.21
CA PRO A 46 -13.55 -8.70 -34.42
C PRO A 46 -14.50 -9.67 -33.70
N ASN A 47 -15.46 -9.16 -32.92
CA ASN A 47 -16.44 -9.95 -32.13
C ASN A 47 -15.94 -10.56 -30.81
N CYS A 48 -14.77 -10.19 -30.30
CA CYS A 48 -14.37 -10.66 -28.97
C CYS A 48 -15.25 -10.04 -27.86
N ARG A 49 -15.61 -10.85 -26.85
CA ARG A 49 -16.35 -10.38 -25.65
C ARG A 49 -15.68 -9.18 -24.96
N CYS A 50 -14.36 -9.07 -25.04
CA CYS A 50 -13.60 -7.95 -24.48
C CYS A 50 -13.94 -6.57 -25.10
N LYS A 51 -14.58 -6.54 -26.28
CA LYS A 51 -15.02 -5.32 -26.96
C LYS A 51 -16.45 -4.90 -26.61
N LYS A 52 -17.18 -5.69 -25.80
CA LYS A 52 -18.54 -5.33 -25.36
C LYS A 52 -18.49 -4.06 -24.50
N LYS A 53 -19.49 -3.18 -24.64
CA LYS A 53 -19.65 -1.99 -23.80
C LYS A 53 -19.65 -2.38 -22.32
N GLY A 54 -18.81 -1.71 -21.52
CA GLY A 54 -18.62 -2.03 -20.10
C GLY A 54 -17.66 -3.18 -19.80
N SER A 55 -17.05 -3.82 -20.81
CA SER A 55 -15.97 -4.79 -20.59
C SER A 55 -14.69 -4.08 -20.14
N LYS A 56 -13.94 -4.71 -19.22
CA LYS A 56 -12.60 -4.25 -18.83
C LYS A 56 -11.55 -4.47 -19.92
N GLY A 57 -11.83 -5.30 -20.94
CA GLY A 57 -10.85 -5.78 -21.91
C GLY A 57 -10.30 -7.17 -21.56
N HIS A 58 -9.39 -7.69 -22.39
CA HIS A 58 -8.61 -8.89 -22.09
C HIS A 58 -7.50 -8.60 -21.10
N GLY A 59 -7.20 -9.57 -20.26
CA GLY A 59 -6.19 -9.49 -19.22
C GLY A 59 -6.48 -10.51 -18.11
N PRO A 60 -5.79 -10.39 -16.96
CA PRO A 60 -4.79 -9.37 -16.68
C PRO A 60 -3.49 -9.60 -17.46
N TYR A 61 -2.93 -8.52 -17.99
CA TYR A 61 -1.54 -8.44 -18.41
C TYR A 61 -0.73 -7.86 -17.26
N TYR A 62 0.26 -8.61 -16.79
CA TYR A 62 1.06 -8.24 -15.63
C TYR A 62 2.31 -7.46 -16.04
N TYR A 63 2.54 -6.34 -15.35
CA TYR A 63 3.72 -5.50 -15.49
C TYR A 63 4.34 -5.22 -14.12
N ALA A 64 5.63 -4.93 -14.08
CA ALA A 64 6.26 -4.28 -12.92
C ALA A 64 6.58 -2.83 -13.27
N GLN A 65 6.18 -1.90 -12.41
CA GLN A 65 6.54 -0.50 -12.56
C GLN A 65 7.88 -0.25 -11.86
N ILE A 66 8.96 -0.14 -12.62
CA ILE A 66 10.29 0.08 -12.07
C ILE A 66 10.79 1.48 -12.41
N LYS A 67 11.71 2.02 -11.60
CA LYS A 67 12.33 3.32 -11.86
C LYS A 67 13.68 3.13 -12.55
N ILE A 68 13.78 3.52 -13.82
CA ILE A 68 15.01 3.47 -14.62
C ILE A 68 15.44 4.91 -14.90
N LYS A 69 16.69 5.27 -14.53
CA LYS A 69 17.28 6.60 -14.79
C LYS A 69 16.37 7.78 -14.38
N GLY A 70 15.67 7.66 -13.25
CA GLY A 70 14.79 8.72 -12.75
C GLY A 70 13.34 8.64 -13.23
N ALA A 71 13.03 7.87 -14.28
CA ALA A 71 11.70 7.74 -14.85
C ALA A 71 11.04 6.39 -14.51
N TYR A 72 9.72 6.38 -14.35
CA TYR A 72 8.97 5.14 -14.17
C TYR A 72 8.72 4.46 -15.52
N THR A 73 9.00 3.17 -15.60
CA THR A 73 8.80 2.34 -16.78
C THR A 73 8.05 1.07 -16.38
N ASN A 74 7.08 0.66 -17.20
CA ASN A 74 6.34 -0.58 -16.98
C ASN A 74 6.98 -1.70 -17.81
N ILE A 75 7.56 -2.69 -17.14
CA ILE A 75 8.14 -3.88 -17.80
C ILE A 75 7.10 -4.98 -17.80
N TYR A 76 6.82 -5.55 -18.97
CA TYR A 76 5.89 -6.66 -19.10
C TYR A 76 6.48 -7.95 -18.51
N LEU A 77 5.75 -8.58 -17.60
CA LEU A 77 6.20 -9.81 -16.91
C LEU A 77 5.71 -11.09 -17.62
N GLY A 78 4.85 -10.94 -18.63
CA GLY A 78 4.30 -12.08 -19.35
C GLY A 78 3.45 -12.98 -18.45
N ARG A 79 3.67 -14.29 -18.60
CA ARG A 79 3.03 -15.34 -17.78
C ARG A 79 3.99 -15.94 -16.74
N ASN A 80 5.16 -15.34 -16.54
CA ASN A 80 6.14 -15.84 -15.59
C ASN A 80 5.60 -15.63 -14.16
N GLN A 81 5.11 -16.72 -13.56
CA GLN A 81 4.48 -16.69 -12.24
C GLN A 81 5.44 -16.24 -11.15
N GLU A 82 6.71 -16.62 -11.25
CA GLU A 82 7.72 -16.24 -10.25
C GLU A 82 7.93 -14.72 -10.24
N LEU A 83 8.14 -14.09 -11.40
CA LEU A 83 8.29 -12.64 -11.48
C LEU A 83 7.02 -11.89 -11.05
N ILE A 84 5.84 -12.45 -11.34
CA ILE A 84 4.56 -11.88 -10.90
C ILE A 84 4.47 -11.91 -9.37
N GLU A 85 4.81 -13.03 -8.74
CA GLU A 85 4.80 -13.16 -7.27
C GLU A 85 5.89 -12.31 -6.61
N GLN A 86 7.08 -12.19 -7.20
CA GLN A 86 8.13 -11.29 -6.73
C GLN A 86 7.66 -9.81 -6.74
N ALA A 87 6.98 -9.38 -7.81
CA ALA A 87 6.41 -8.03 -7.89
C ALA A 87 5.21 -7.83 -6.95
N ARG A 88 4.40 -8.87 -6.73
CA ARG A 88 3.30 -8.85 -5.76
C ARG A 88 3.82 -8.68 -4.33
N ARG A 89 4.85 -9.44 -3.93
CA ARG A 89 5.51 -9.29 -2.63
C ARG A 89 6.00 -7.86 -2.42
N TYR A 90 6.62 -7.26 -3.45
CA TYR A 90 7.02 -5.85 -3.38
C TYR A 90 5.82 -4.89 -3.21
N SER A 91 4.73 -5.09 -3.97
CA SER A 91 3.51 -4.30 -3.80
C SER A 91 2.96 -4.38 -2.38
N GLU A 92 2.93 -5.56 -1.78
CA GLU A 92 2.48 -5.77 -0.40
C GLU A 92 3.40 -5.09 0.60
N TYR A 93 4.71 -5.23 0.45
CA TYR A 93 5.70 -4.57 1.30
C TYR A 93 5.54 -3.05 1.30
N ILE A 94 5.41 -2.42 0.12
CA ILE A 94 5.23 -0.98 0.02
C ILE A 94 3.88 -0.53 0.62
N LYS A 95 2.82 -1.34 0.46
CA LYS A 95 1.50 -1.08 1.05
C LYS A 95 1.58 -1.10 2.58
N ASP A 96 2.21 -2.12 3.15
CA ASP A 96 2.39 -2.25 4.59
C ASP A 96 3.24 -1.11 5.15
N LEU A 97 4.33 -0.74 4.46
CA LEU A 97 5.17 0.40 4.82
C LEU A 97 4.41 1.74 4.75
N ALA A 98 3.53 1.92 3.75
CA ALA A 98 2.66 3.08 3.67
C ALA A 98 1.65 3.12 4.83
N ARG A 99 1.06 1.97 5.18
CA ARG A 99 0.15 1.87 6.34
C ARG A 99 0.87 2.16 7.66
N LEU A 100 2.09 1.65 7.84
CA LEU A 100 2.93 1.93 9.00
C LEU A 100 3.17 3.45 9.16
N ARG A 101 3.55 4.14 8.07
CA ARG A 101 3.71 5.60 8.07
C ARG A 101 2.43 6.34 8.44
N GLN A 102 1.29 5.87 7.94
CA GLN A 102 -0.01 6.46 8.25
C GLN A 102 -0.36 6.29 9.73
N ILE A 103 -0.13 5.10 10.30
CA ILE A 103 -0.36 4.83 11.73
C ILE A 103 0.49 5.75 12.60
N ASN A 104 1.77 5.93 12.28
CA ASN A 104 2.65 6.83 13.03
C ASN A 104 2.10 8.27 13.02
N LYS A 105 1.71 8.78 11.83
CA LYS A 105 1.07 10.11 11.71
C LYS A 105 -0.23 10.22 12.52
N GLU A 106 -1.02 9.15 12.61
CA GLU A 106 -2.26 9.14 13.40
C GLU A 106 -1.97 9.16 14.90
N ILE A 107 -1.01 8.37 15.36
CA ILE A 107 -0.58 8.35 16.77
C ILE A 107 -0.09 9.74 17.18
N ASP A 108 0.77 10.37 16.38
CA ASP A 108 1.31 11.71 16.65
C ASP A 108 0.17 12.73 16.83
N LYS A 109 -0.78 12.76 15.89
CA LYS A 109 -1.97 13.63 15.97
C LYS A 109 -2.80 13.39 17.23
N LEU A 110 -2.96 12.13 17.66
CA LEU A 110 -3.74 11.80 18.86
C LEU A 110 -2.99 12.22 20.14
N LEU A 111 -1.67 12.07 20.17
CA LEU A 111 -0.82 12.53 21.28
C LEU A 111 -0.82 14.05 21.39
N GLU A 112 -0.76 14.78 20.28
CA GLU A 112 -0.91 16.24 20.26
C GLU A 112 -2.26 16.69 20.82
N LYS A 113 -3.35 16.02 20.43
CA LYS A 113 -4.69 16.29 20.98
C LYS A 113 -4.75 16.05 22.48
N LEU A 114 -4.20 14.93 22.96
CA LEU A 114 -4.10 14.64 24.39
C LEU A 114 -3.28 15.72 25.12
N ASN A 115 -2.16 16.17 24.56
CA ASN A 115 -1.35 17.22 25.16
C ASN A 115 -2.12 18.56 25.24
N ARG A 116 -2.75 18.99 24.14
CA ARG A 116 -3.57 20.21 24.10
C ARG A 116 -4.69 20.22 25.14
N SER A 117 -5.28 19.06 25.45
CA SER A 117 -6.30 18.97 26.50
C SER A 117 -5.77 19.08 27.93
N LYS A 118 -4.48 18.82 28.13
CA LYS A 118 -3.79 18.97 29.42
C LYS A 118 -3.20 20.37 29.60
N LEU A 119 -2.96 21.10 28.51
CA LEU A 119 -2.49 22.47 28.54
C LEU A 119 -3.64 23.40 28.98
N ARG A 120 -3.61 23.87 30.24
CA ARG A 120 -4.33 25.10 30.62
C ARG A 120 -3.61 26.29 29.99
N LYS A 121 -4.33 27.23 29.37
CA LYS A 121 -3.75 28.54 29.03
C LYS A 121 -3.31 29.21 30.34
N LYS A 122 -2.02 29.11 30.66
CA LYS A 122 -1.32 30.07 31.53
C LYS A 122 -0.54 30.98 30.61
N VAL A 123 -1.23 31.97 30.06
CA VAL A 123 -0.57 33.18 29.58
C VAL A 123 -1.26 34.28 30.39
N LYS A 124 -0.47 34.92 31.25
CA LYS A 124 -0.85 36.17 31.93
C LYS A 124 -1.10 37.24 30.87
#